data_AF-A0A819E5V0-F1
#
_entry.id   AF-A0A819E5V0-F1
#
_cell.length_a   1.000
_cell.length_b   1.000
_cell.length_c   1.000
_cell.angle_alpha   90.00
_cell.angle_beta   90.00
_cell.angle_gamma   90.00
#
_symmetry.space_group_name_H-M   'P 1'
#
loop_
_entity.id
_entity.type
_entity.pdbx_description
1 polymer ?
#
loop_
_entity_poly.entity_id
_entity_poly.type
_entity_poly.pdbx_seq_one_letter_code
_entity_poly.pdbx_strand_id
1 'polypeptide(L)'
;MTSSIRLDIPPRRQWSHGHGYCGETVLQMFGLYNGAWISQQLVRDVNHGEYLIHHVTPEDDQQRRPQGGGGGGDPLVTLTTLKFSYDAWDHENAPQHQFPSYCFWIKRCLLQ
;
A
#
# COMPACT_ATOMS: atom_id res chain seq x y z
N MET A 1 0.52 26.10 15.27
CA MET A 1 0.18 24.96 16.15
C MET A 1 -0.76 24.04 15.36
N THR A 2 -0.23 23.06 14.66
CA THR A 2 -1.04 22.02 14.00
C THR A 2 -1.30 20.94 15.05
N SER A 3 -2.45 20.98 15.71
CA SER A 3 -2.84 19.89 16.60
C SER A 3 -3.03 18.64 15.74
N SER A 4 -2.13 17.67 15.86
CA SER A 4 -2.31 16.33 15.31
C SER A 4 -3.52 15.69 15.99
N ILE A 5 -4.72 15.87 15.43
CA ILE A 5 -5.89 15.09 15.82
C ILE A 5 -5.64 13.68 15.30
N ARG A 6 -5.20 12.79 16.19
CA ARG A 6 -5.19 11.35 15.90
C ARG A 6 -6.64 10.89 15.94
N LEU A 7 -7.23 10.68 14.77
CA LEU A 7 -8.57 10.11 14.67
C LEU A 7 -8.54 8.68 15.23
N ASP A 8 -9.57 8.32 16.00
CA ASP A 8 -9.75 6.93 16.41
C ASP A 8 -9.84 6.05 15.16
N ILE A 9 -8.95 5.07 15.08
CA ILE A 9 -8.88 4.15 13.95
C ILE A 9 -9.78 2.95 14.30
N PRO A 10 -10.99 2.83 13.72
CA PRO A 10 -11.88 1.73 14.04
C PRO A 10 -11.27 0.37 13.62
N PRO A 11 -11.73 -0.75 14.22
CA PRO A 11 -11.36 -2.09 13.79
C PRO A 11 -11.59 -2.26 12.30
N ARG A 12 -10.57 -2.80 11.62
CA ARG A 12 -10.57 -2.94 10.17
C ARG A 12 -11.20 -4.26 9.79
N ARG A 13 -12.13 -4.22 8.84
CA ARG A 13 -12.70 -5.41 8.24
C ARG A 13 -12.16 -5.55 6.84
N GLN A 14 -11.45 -6.64 6.60
CA GLN A 14 -11.15 -7.09 5.26
C GLN A 14 -12.41 -7.74 4.69
N TRP A 15 -12.96 -7.22 3.59
CA TRP A 15 -14.09 -7.87 2.92
C TRP A 15 -13.58 -9.04 2.08
N SER A 16 -14.40 -10.10 1.99
CA SER A 16 -14.01 -11.40 1.41
C SER A 16 -13.47 -11.29 -0.01
N HIS A 17 -12.34 -11.96 -0.27
CA HIS A 17 -11.86 -12.67 -1.47
C HIS A 17 -10.62 -13.53 -1.00
N GLY A 18 -10.06 -14.47 -1.77
CA GLY A 18 -8.87 -15.29 -1.40
C GLY A 18 -7.51 -14.90 -2.05
N HIS A 19 -6.48 -14.60 -1.22
CA HIS A 19 -5.02 -14.60 -1.49
C HIS A 19 -4.14 -13.32 -1.25
N GLY A 20 -4.60 -12.09 -0.94
CA GLY A 20 -3.60 -10.99 -0.80
C GLY A 20 -4.00 -9.56 -0.37
N TYR A 21 -5.20 -9.36 0.15
CA TYR A 21 -5.90 -8.07 0.29
C TYR A 21 -5.48 -7.11 1.40
N CYS A 22 -4.34 -7.36 2.05
CA CYS A 22 -3.91 -6.50 3.14
C CYS A 22 -3.68 -5.07 2.63
N GLY A 23 -3.32 -4.92 1.35
CA GLY A 23 -2.99 -3.63 0.78
C GLY A 23 -4.18 -2.70 0.54
N GLU A 24 -5.30 -3.15 -0.02
CA GLU A 24 -6.47 -2.26 -0.14
C GLU A 24 -7.08 -1.92 1.23
N THR A 25 -6.95 -2.83 2.19
CA THR A 25 -7.33 -2.56 3.59
C THR A 25 -6.44 -1.46 4.15
N VAL A 26 -5.13 -1.49 3.89
CA VAL A 26 -4.20 -0.44 4.30
C VAL A 26 -4.51 0.89 3.60
N LEU A 27 -4.76 0.90 2.29
CA LEU A 27 -5.09 2.12 1.54
C LEU A 27 -6.37 2.76 2.03
N GLN A 28 -7.43 1.97 2.24
CA GLN A 28 -8.68 2.47 2.83
C GLN A 28 -8.42 3.21 4.14
N MET A 29 -7.50 2.72 4.94
CA MET A 29 -7.23 3.26 6.27
C MET A 29 -6.39 4.52 6.22
N PHE A 30 -5.41 4.57 5.32
CA PHE A 30 -4.69 5.81 5.04
C PHE A 30 -5.62 6.87 4.46
N GLY A 31 -6.52 6.49 3.55
CA GLY A 31 -7.55 7.39 3.02
C GLY A 31 -8.42 7.96 4.14
N LEU A 32 -9.06 7.10 4.93
CA LEU A 32 -9.94 7.49 6.04
C LEU A 32 -9.21 8.37 7.06
N TYR A 33 -7.98 8.03 7.43
CA TYR A 33 -7.17 8.81 8.37
C TYR A 33 -6.90 10.24 7.86
N ASN A 34 -6.77 10.41 6.54
CA ASN A 34 -6.53 11.71 5.90
C ASN A 34 -7.80 12.38 5.34
N GLY A 35 -8.99 11.91 5.73
CA GLY A 35 -10.27 12.51 5.33
C GLY A 35 -10.78 12.12 3.95
N ALA A 36 -10.15 11.15 3.28
CA ALA A 36 -10.58 10.60 2.00
C ALA A 36 -11.37 9.30 2.20
N TRP A 37 -12.64 9.30 1.80
CA TRP A 37 -13.49 8.11 1.85
C TRP A 37 -13.27 7.25 0.61
N ILE A 38 -12.46 6.19 0.74
CA ILE A 38 -12.26 5.19 -0.31
C ILE A 38 -12.70 3.80 0.16
N SER A 39 -13.24 3.01 -0.76
CA SER A 39 -13.63 1.63 -0.49
C SER A 39 -12.53 0.66 -0.93
N GLN A 40 -12.45 -0.52 -0.29
CA GLN A 40 -11.58 -1.60 -0.76
C GLN A 40 -11.90 -2.00 -2.21
N GLN A 41 -13.15 -1.91 -2.65
CA GLN A 41 -13.53 -2.23 -4.03
C GLN A 41 -12.99 -1.19 -5.02
N LEU A 42 -13.08 0.10 -4.70
CA LEU A 42 -12.52 1.16 -5.56
C LEU A 42 -11.01 0.93 -5.81
N VAL A 43 -10.28 0.56 -4.75
CA VAL A 43 -8.85 0.24 -4.88
C VAL A 43 -8.64 -0.92 -5.86
N ARG A 44 -9.47 -1.97 -5.78
CA ARG A 44 -9.38 -3.13 -6.69
C ARG A 44 -9.74 -2.78 -8.12
N ASP A 45 -10.76 -1.95 -8.31
CA ASP A 45 -11.19 -1.53 -9.64
C ASP A 45 -10.09 -0.74 -10.35
N VAL A 46 -9.41 0.15 -9.60
CA VAL A 46 -8.24 0.90 -10.09
C VAL A 46 -7.04 -0.02 -10.30
N ASN A 47 -6.79 -0.96 -9.39
CA ASN A 47 -5.68 -1.89 -9.49
C ASN A 47 -5.94 -3.04 -10.47
N HIS A 48 -7.12 -3.14 -11.07
CA HIS A 48 -7.56 -4.27 -11.90
C HIS A 48 -7.46 -5.64 -11.20
N GLY A 49 -7.60 -5.69 -9.88
CA GLY A 49 -7.43 -6.90 -9.07
C GLY A 49 -7.04 -6.60 -7.62
N GLU A 50 -6.42 -7.55 -6.94
CA GLU A 50 -5.98 -7.37 -5.54
C GLU A 50 -4.87 -6.33 -5.45
N TYR A 51 -4.83 -5.51 -4.40
CA TYR A 51 -3.75 -4.57 -4.21
C TYR A 51 -2.70 -5.15 -3.26
N LEU A 52 -1.61 -5.64 -3.82
CA LEU A 52 -0.52 -6.25 -3.07
C LEU A 52 0.55 -5.20 -2.76
N ILE A 53 0.95 -5.06 -1.50
CA ILE A 53 2.05 -4.16 -1.09
C ILE A 53 3.39 -4.86 -1.35
N HIS A 54 3.68 -5.14 -2.62
CA HIS A 54 5.03 -5.41 -3.10
C HIS A 54 5.11 -4.95 -4.55
N HIS A 55 6.23 -4.33 -4.92
CA HIS A 55 6.47 -3.98 -6.31
C HIS A 55 6.81 -5.25 -7.07
N VAL A 56 5.84 -5.77 -7.79
CA VAL A 56 6.00 -6.81 -8.79
C VAL A 56 5.27 -6.34 -10.02
N THR A 57 5.91 -6.52 -11.16
CA THR A 57 5.18 -6.46 -12.42
C THR A 57 4.10 -7.57 -12.41
N PRO A 58 2.99 -7.42 -13.15
CA PRO A 58 2.02 -8.50 -13.31
C PRO A 58 2.67 -9.84 -13.71
N GLU A 59 3.74 -9.78 -14.51
CA GLU A 59 4.55 -10.92 -14.91
C GLU A 59 5.29 -11.57 -13.73
N ASP A 60 5.94 -10.77 -12.87
CA ASP A 60 6.60 -11.26 -11.66
C ASP A 60 5.60 -11.89 -10.68
N ASP A 61 4.39 -11.33 -10.59
CA ASP A 61 3.36 -11.84 -9.70
C ASP A 61 2.80 -13.17 -10.22
N GLN A 62 2.55 -13.28 -11.53
CA GLN A 62 2.15 -14.52 -12.16
C GLN A 62 3.19 -15.63 -11.98
N GLN A 63 4.49 -15.30 -11.99
CA GLN A 63 5.57 -16.25 -11.69
C GLN A 63 5.58 -16.68 -10.22
N ARG A 64 5.30 -15.76 -9.29
CA ARG A 64 5.29 -16.05 -7.83
C ARG A 64 4.03 -16.78 -7.38
N ARG A 65 2.90 -16.54 -8.05
CA ARG A 65 1.58 -17.10 -7.71
C ARG A 65 0.93 -17.76 -8.93
N PRO A 66 1.51 -18.85 -9.45
CA PRO A 66 1.05 -19.50 -10.68
C PRO A 66 -0.34 -20.14 -10.57
N GLN A 67 -0.88 -20.30 -9.35
CA GLN A 67 -2.18 -20.91 -9.07
C GLN A 67 -3.31 -19.87 -8.86
N GLY A 68 -3.03 -18.58 -9.09
CA GLY A 68 -4.00 -17.48 -8.94
C GLY A 68 -3.92 -16.75 -7.59
N GLY A 69 -4.68 -15.66 -7.46
CA GLY A 69 -4.60 -14.73 -6.32
C GLY A 69 -3.63 -13.57 -6.54
N GLY A 70 -3.55 -13.10 -7.79
CA GLY A 70 -2.53 -12.18 -8.24
C GLY A 70 -2.92 -10.70 -8.09
N GLY A 71 -1.91 -9.88 -7.79
CA GLY A 71 -2.02 -8.44 -7.83
C GLY A 71 -2.43 -7.98 -9.22
N GLY A 72 -3.44 -7.13 -9.29
CA GLY A 72 -4.01 -6.75 -10.59
C GLY A 72 -3.14 -5.78 -11.41
N GLY A 73 -2.24 -5.05 -10.75
CA GLY A 73 -1.46 -3.98 -11.37
C GLY A 73 -0.37 -3.42 -10.47
N ASP A 74 0.37 -2.45 -11.00
CA ASP A 74 1.45 -1.76 -10.31
C ASP A 74 0.90 -0.91 -9.13
N PRO A 75 1.35 -1.17 -7.88
CA PRO A 75 0.93 -0.41 -6.71
C PRO A 75 1.13 1.10 -6.83
N LEU A 76 2.20 1.56 -7.49
CA LEU A 76 2.52 2.98 -7.63
C LEU A 76 1.57 3.69 -8.61
N VAL A 77 1.17 2.99 -9.68
CA VAL A 77 0.14 3.48 -10.61
C VAL A 77 -1.21 3.62 -9.90
N THR A 78 -1.56 2.65 -9.06
CA THR A 78 -2.79 2.72 -8.25
C THR A 78 -2.77 3.87 -7.25
N LEU A 79 -1.67 4.07 -6.52
CA LEU A 79 -1.50 5.22 -5.62
C LEU A 79 -1.67 6.56 -6.36
N THR A 80 -1.02 6.69 -7.52
CA THR A 80 -1.10 7.91 -8.35
C THR A 80 -2.51 8.15 -8.87
N THR A 81 -3.21 7.09 -9.29
CA THR A 81 -4.58 7.17 -9.80
C THR A 81 -5.56 7.58 -8.70
N LEU A 82 -5.39 7.02 -7.50
CA LEU A 82 -6.15 7.36 -6.29
C LEU A 82 -5.75 8.70 -5.66
N LYS A 83 -4.81 9.44 -6.26
CA LYS A 83 -4.33 10.75 -5.82
C LYS A 83 -3.64 10.75 -4.46
N PHE A 84 -3.03 9.63 -4.06
CA PHE A 84 -2.15 9.60 -2.91
C PHE A 84 -0.80 10.25 -3.24
N SER A 85 -0.32 11.08 -2.33
CA SER A 85 1.08 11.48 -2.27
C SER A 85 1.88 10.41 -1.51
N TYR A 86 3.05 10.04 -2.00
CA TYR A 86 3.91 9.05 -1.36
C TYR A 86 5.40 9.39 -1.55
N ASP A 87 6.23 8.93 -0.61
CA ASP A 87 7.69 8.86 -0.72
C ASP A 87 8.07 7.38 -0.73
N ALA A 88 8.88 6.96 -1.71
CA ALA A 88 9.24 5.56 -1.90
C ALA A 88 10.70 5.32 -1.47
N TRP A 89 10.93 4.21 -0.77
CA TRP A 89 12.28 3.78 -0.44
C TRP A 89 13.01 3.30 -1.71
N ASP A 90 14.14 3.94 -2.03
CA ASP A 90 15.02 3.56 -3.14
C ASP A 90 15.84 2.31 -2.77
N HIS A 91 15.20 1.15 -2.90
CA HIS A 91 15.82 -0.14 -2.62
C HIS A 91 16.84 -0.57 -3.69
N GLU A 92 16.86 0.06 -4.87
CA GLU A 92 17.78 -0.26 -5.95
C GLU A 92 19.17 0.33 -5.67
N ASN A 93 19.23 1.58 -5.20
CA ASN A 93 20.48 2.28 -4.91
C ASN A 93 20.88 2.27 -3.42
N ALA A 94 20.02 1.76 -2.54
CA ALA A 94 20.33 1.66 -1.11
C ALA A 94 21.53 0.72 -0.83
N PRO A 95 22.56 1.18 -0.07
CA PRO A 95 23.68 0.34 0.34
C PRO A 95 23.22 -0.91 1.12
N GLN A 96 23.80 -2.06 0.79
CA GLN A 96 23.56 -3.30 1.55
C GLN A 96 24.46 -3.38 2.79
N HIS A 97 23.99 -3.91 3.92
CA HIS A 97 22.64 -4.46 4.16
C HIS A 97 21.58 -3.36 4.33
N GLN A 98 20.41 -3.55 3.70
CA GLN A 98 19.38 -2.50 3.62
C GLN A 98 18.56 -2.31 4.90
N PHE A 99 18.47 -3.35 5.76
CA PHE A 99 17.58 -3.34 6.93
C PHE A 99 17.82 -2.15 7.89
N PRO A 100 19.06 -1.84 8.33
CA PRO A 100 19.30 -0.69 9.20
C PRO A 100 18.90 0.63 8.55
N SER A 101 19.30 0.85 7.30
CA SER A 101 19.00 2.06 6.54
C SER A 101 17.49 2.26 6.33
N TYR A 102 16.77 1.18 6.01
CA TYR A 102 15.31 1.18 5.90
C TYR A 102 14.63 1.53 7.23
N CYS A 103 15.10 0.98 8.35
CA CYS A 103 14.58 1.32 9.68
C CYS A 103 14.77 2.80 10.01
N PHE A 104 15.93 3.39 9.65
CA PHE A 104 16.15 4.83 9.83
C PHE A 104 15.23 5.67 8.95
N TRP A 105 15.02 5.27 7.70
CA TRP A 105 14.10 5.95 6.78
C TRP A 105 12.66 5.95 7.31
N ILE A 106 12.13 4.80 7.75
CA ILE A 106 10.80 4.72 8.36
C ILE A 106 10.68 5.69 9.55
N LYS A 107 11.68 5.68 10.46
CA LYS A 107 11.67 6.57 11.63
C LYS A 107 11.60 8.04 11.23
N ARG A 108 12.30 8.43 10.16
CA ARG A 108 12.24 9.80 9.62
C ARG A 108 10.84 10.16 9.14
N CYS A 109 10.14 9.25 8.47
CA CYS A 109 8.77 9.46 7.98
C CYS A 109 7.74 9.58 9.12
N LEU A 110 8.00 9.00 10.30
CA LEU A 110 7.09 9.06 11.45
C LEU A 110 7.21 10.33 12.30
N LEU A 111 8.26 11.14 12.09
CA LEU A 111 8.55 12.36 12.84
C LEU A 111 8.10 13.65 12.14
N GLN A 112 7.51 13.53 10.95
CA GLN A 112 6.93 14.64 10.17
C GLN A 112 5.52 14.95 10.64
#